data_AF-A0A6J6QMQ9-F1
#
_entry.id   AF-A0A6J6QMQ9-F1
#
_cell.length_a   1.000
_cell.length_b   1.000
_cell.length_c   1.000
_cell.angle_alpha   90.00
_cell.angle_beta   90.00
_cell.angle_gamma   90.00
#
_symmetry.space_group_name_H-M   'P 1'
#
loop_
_entity.id
_entity.type
_entity.pdbx_description
1 polymer ?
#
loop_
_entity_poly.entity_id
_entity_poly.type
_entity_poly.pdbx_seq_one_letter_code
_entity_poly.pdbx_strand_id
1 'polypeptide(L)'
;MAHAVDIPQSFSFTGSGYGHGVGLSQMGARSMALAGQSSDQILKYFYKDIAIEQLDDSKILRVNVGHLLSTSKITSITKGSLIQLYQGDIANQSDVLPIASGTSLSFSIIGSTISPKVTTGKTSQILSRSRVFTIRWSGTRYLEGPDTVISVNNSGSTQKFRYGQIQVKAVKSPIGYRIEITNSVRLADEYLWGVSEVPSFWPIAAVEAQAIASRTYALSKAGIYRSACDCDLYGTISDQTFLGYAKEIEKKYGAIWKEIVTRTAGLAITKNGAPITAYFFSSSGGKTELAVNAWGSAKTYTQIVDDPGSLDLTLNPRFVMWSREVPQSIVAAAFVLSDVVSLEILNTNESGTVGQIQATSSEGVQVVLRGETFRSRTKIPSAWFTLVSVQN
;
A
#
# COMPACT_ATOMS: atom_id res chain seq x y z
N MET A 1 -17.26 35.24 35.64
CA MET A 1 -17.80 34.89 34.31
C MET A 1 -16.78 33.96 33.67
N ALA A 2 -17.10 32.69 33.47
CA ALA A 2 -16.21 31.79 32.75
C ALA A 2 -16.20 32.27 31.28
N HIS A 3 -15.04 32.74 30.80
CA HIS A 3 -14.88 32.98 29.36
C HIS A 3 -15.04 31.62 28.67
N ALA A 4 -16.06 31.49 27.82
CA ALA A 4 -16.16 30.34 26.95
C ALA A 4 -14.89 30.31 26.10
N VAL A 5 -14.11 29.24 26.22
CA VAL A 5 -12.91 29.06 25.39
C VAL A 5 -13.42 28.87 23.97
N ASP A 6 -12.99 29.75 23.07
CA ASP A 6 -13.36 29.67 21.66
C ASP A 6 -12.68 28.45 21.04
N ILE A 7 -13.49 27.49 20.58
CA ILE A 7 -13.00 26.23 20.00
C ILE A 7 -12.97 26.41 18.47
N PRO A 8 -11.79 26.35 17.83
CA PRO A 8 -11.66 26.49 16.39
C PRO A 8 -12.48 25.47 15.63
N GLN A 9 -13.05 25.84 14.48
CA GLN A 9 -13.73 24.88 13.59
C GLN A 9 -12.73 24.08 12.76
N SER A 10 -11.58 24.68 12.41
CA SER A 10 -10.55 24.06 11.58
C SER A 10 -9.16 24.66 11.78
N PHE A 11 -8.16 23.93 11.28
CA PHE A 11 -6.76 24.32 11.29
C PHE A 11 -6.19 24.31 9.87
N SER A 12 -5.52 25.39 9.48
CA SER A 12 -4.96 25.56 8.14
C SER A 12 -3.46 25.31 8.13
N PHE A 13 -3.02 24.48 7.19
CA PHE A 13 -1.64 24.06 7.00
C PHE A 13 -1.18 24.35 5.59
N THR A 14 0.06 24.78 5.45
CA THR A 14 0.79 24.78 4.18
C THR A 14 2.01 23.90 4.31
N GLY A 15 2.47 23.35 3.19
CA GLY A 15 3.63 22.46 3.21
C GLY A 15 4.11 22.06 1.83
N SER A 16 5.03 21.11 1.80
CA SER A 16 5.64 20.54 0.59
C SER A 16 5.80 19.02 0.71
N GLY A 17 6.11 18.33 -0.38
CA GLY A 17 6.25 16.87 -0.41
C GLY A 17 4.94 16.09 -0.24
N TYR A 18 5.03 14.78 -0.43
CA TYR A 18 3.95 13.82 -0.25
C TYR A 18 4.50 12.45 0.18
N GLY A 19 4.04 11.99 1.35
CA GLY A 19 4.50 10.75 1.97
C GLY A 19 5.40 10.97 3.19
N HIS A 20 5.97 9.87 3.69
CA HIS A 20 6.68 9.82 4.97
C HIS A 20 8.17 10.23 4.89
N GLY A 21 8.71 10.44 3.68
CA GLY A 21 10.04 11.00 3.48
C GLY A 21 11.25 10.07 3.60
N VAL A 22 11.05 8.78 3.92
CA VAL A 22 12.15 7.85 4.22
C VAL A 22 12.52 7.00 3.01
N GLY A 23 13.80 6.95 2.66
CA GLY A 23 14.31 6.10 1.57
C GLY A 23 14.20 6.75 0.19
N LEU A 24 13.77 5.99 -0.82
CA LEU A 24 13.74 6.43 -2.22
C LEU A 24 12.62 7.46 -2.46
N SER A 25 13.00 8.69 -2.84
CA SER A 25 12.05 9.68 -3.36
C SER A 25 11.72 9.36 -4.82
N GLN A 26 10.45 9.16 -5.15
CA GLN A 26 10.03 8.86 -6.53
C GLN A 26 10.26 10.06 -7.47
N MET A 27 9.97 11.28 -7.03
CA MET A 27 10.30 12.50 -7.77
C MET A 27 11.81 12.70 -7.90
N GLY A 28 12.57 12.44 -6.83
CA GLY A 28 14.04 12.49 -6.86
C GLY A 28 14.63 11.49 -7.85
N ALA A 29 14.19 10.24 -7.80
CA ALA A 29 14.57 9.19 -8.75
C ALA A 29 14.26 9.58 -10.20
N ARG A 30 13.08 10.17 -10.45
CA ARG A 30 12.69 10.67 -11.77
C ARG A 30 13.64 11.78 -12.25
N SER A 31 13.93 12.76 -11.40
CA SER A 31 14.84 13.87 -11.71
C SER A 31 16.25 13.37 -12.00
N MET A 32 16.80 12.48 -11.17
CA MET A 32 18.12 11.89 -11.36
C MET A 32 18.21 11.06 -12.64
N ALA A 33 17.16 10.29 -12.98
CA ALA A 33 17.11 9.56 -14.23
C ALA A 33 17.05 10.48 -15.47
N LEU A 34 16.34 11.62 -15.38
CA LEU A 34 16.36 12.66 -16.43
C LEU A 34 17.75 13.30 -16.58
N ALA A 35 18.53 13.37 -15.49
CA ALA A 35 19.92 13.80 -15.49
C ALA A 35 20.91 12.70 -15.96
N GLY A 36 20.41 11.55 -16.45
CA GLY A 36 21.23 10.48 -17.01
C GLY A 36 21.80 9.49 -16.01
N GLN A 37 21.36 9.52 -14.74
CA GLN A 37 21.82 8.54 -13.76
C GLN A 37 21.16 7.17 -13.96
N SER A 38 21.96 6.12 -13.76
CA SER A 38 21.50 4.73 -13.76
C SER A 38 20.69 4.38 -12.50
N SER A 39 19.96 3.26 -12.55
CA SER A 39 19.18 2.78 -11.41
C SER A 39 20.04 2.44 -10.20
N ASP A 40 21.24 1.89 -10.43
CA ASP A 40 22.24 1.62 -9.38
C ASP A 40 22.67 2.92 -8.68
N GLN A 41 22.99 3.97 -9.43
CA GLN A 41 23.36 5.28 -8.88
C GLN A 41 22.21 5.89 -8.08
N ILE A 42 20.98 5.82 -8.60
CA ILE A 42 19.78 6.32 -7.91
C ILE A 42 19.59 5.57 -6.59
N LEU A 43 19.65 4.23 -6.59
CA LEU A 43 19.45 3.43 -5.39
C LEU A 43 20.54 3.67 -4.33
N LYS A 44 21.82 3.74 -4.73
CA LYS A 44 22.95 4.06 -3.81
C LYS A 44 22.93 5.50 -3.32
N TYR A 45 22.23 6.39 -4.02
CA TYR A 45 22.01 7.74 -3.53
C TYR A 45 21.06 7.75 -2.33
N PHE A 46 19.90 7.10 -2.46
CA PHE A 46 18.86 7.10 -1.42
C PHE A 46 19.06 6.07 -0.31
N TYR A 47 19.81 5.00 -0.56
CA TYR A 47 20.12 3.96 0.43
C TYR A 47 21.63 3.85 0.66
N LYS A 48 22.08 3.89 1.92
CA LYS A 48 23.51 3.89 2.29
C LYS A 48 23.99 2.55 2.83
N ASP A 49 25.27 2.25 2.56
CA ASP A 49 25.95 1.01 2.94
C ASP A 49 25.16 -0.23 2.50
N ILE A 50 24.74 -0.21 1.24
CA ILE A 50 23.99 -1.30 0.60
C ILE A 50 24.78 -1.92 -0.53
N ALA A 51 24.41 -3.15 -0.89
CA ALA A 51 24.74 -3.76 -2.16
C ALA A 51 23.47 -3.91 -3.02
N ILE A 52 23.64 -3.99 -4.33
CA ILE A 52 22.59 -4.41 -5.26
C ILE A 52 23.05 -5.75 -5.82
N GLU A 53 22.38 -6.82 -5.42
CA GLU A 53 22.79 -8.18 -5.72
C GLU A 53 21.59 -9.06 -6.09
N GLN A 54 21.92 -10.23 -6.65
CA GLN A 54 20.94 -11.23 -7.01
C GLN A 54 20.51 -12.03 -5.78
N LEU A 55 19.21 -12.05 -5.49
CA LEU A 55 18.59 -12.87 -4.45
C LEU A 55 17.55 -13.82 -5.03
N ASP A 56 17.34 -14.94 -4.33
CA ASP A 56 16.21 -15.84 -4.59
C ASP A 56 14.87 -15.14 -4.30
N ASP A 57 14.12 -14.84 -5.36
CA ASP A 57 12.78 -14.26 -5.30
C ASP A 57 11.66 -15.27 -5.65
N SER A 58 11.91 -16.57 -5.48
CA SER A 58 10.93 -17.65 -5.70
C SER A 58 9.77 -17.71 -4.70
N LYS A 59 9.74 -16.80 -3.71
CA LYS A 59 8.74 -16.78 -2.64
C LYS A 59 7.32 -16.61 -3.20
N ILE A 60 6.36 -17.30 -2.57
CA ILE A 60 4.93 -17.03 -2.77
C ILE A 60 4.50 -16.04 -1.70
N LEU A 61 3.97 -14.91 -2.14
CA LEU A 61 3.44 -13.86 -1.28
C LEU A 61 1.93 -14.01 -1.13
N ARG A 62 1.45 -13.90 0.10
CA ARG A 62 0.02 -13.74 0.40
C ARG A 62 -0.31 -12.26 0.49
N VAL A 63 -0.84 -11.69 -0.59
CA VAL A 63 -1.13 -10.24 -0.68
C VAL A 63 -2.59 -9.97 -0.36
N ASN A 64 -2.89 -9.16 0.64
CA ASN A 64 -4.26 -8.76 0.95
C ASN A 64 -4.82 -7.82 -0.12
N VAL A 65 -5.91 -8.22 -0.74
CA VAL A 65 -6.63 -7.51 -1.80
C VAL A 65 -8.06 -7.14 -1.39
N GLY A 66 -8.41 -7.36 -0.13
CA GLY A 66 -9.70 -7.03 0.45
C GLY A 66 -9.64 -7.11 1.96
N HIS A 67 -9.78 -5.98 2.64
CA HIS A 67 -9.55 -5.85 4.08
C HIS A 67 -10.82 -5.48 4.83
N LEU A 68 -11.08 -6.14 5.96
CA LEU A 68 -12.20 -5.87 6.88
C LEU A 68 -13.58 -5.84 6.20
N LEU A 69 -13.82 -6.74 5.24
CA LEU A 69 -15.04 -6.75 4.43
C LEU A 69 -16.20 -7.45 5.16
N SER A 70 -17.43 -7.00 4.89
CA SER A 70 -18.64 -7.74 5.28
C SER A 70 -19.12 -8.66 4.15
N THR A 71 -18.90 -8.24 2.90
CA THR A 71 -19.26 -8.98 1.70
C THR A 71 -18.20 -8.80 0.62
N SER A 72 -18.14 -9.75 -0.31
CA SER A 72 -17.34 -9.62 -1.54
C SER A 72 -17.97 -10.44 -2.66
N LYS A 73 -17.67 -10.10 -3.91
CA LYS A 73 -18.14 -10.83 -5.09
C LYS A 73 -17.01 -11.05 -6.09
N ILE A 74 -16.83 -12.29 -6.50
CA ILE A 74 -15.86 -12.71 -7.52
C ILE A 74 -16.60 -13.15 -8.78
N THR A 75 -16.14 -12.68 -9.93
CA THR A 75 -16.72 -13.01 -11.25
C THR A 75 -15.63 -13.28 -12.28
N SER A 76 -15.98 -14.03 -13.32
CA SER A 76 -15.21 -14.10 -14.58
C SER A 76 -16.17 -13.97 -15.76
N ILE A 77 -15.77 -13.16 -16.74
CA ILE A 77 -16.45 -13.04 -18.03
C ILE A 77 -15.63 -13.67 -19.16
N THR A 78 -14.46 -14.25 -18.85
CA THR A 78 -13.62 -14.92 -19.85
C THR A 78 -14.35 -16.17 -20.35
N LYS A 79 -14.65 -16.21 -21.65
CA LYS A 79 -15.30 -17.37 -22.27
C LYS A 79 -14.46 -18.64 -22.05
N GLY A 80 -15.11 -19.70 -21.58
CA GLY A 80 -14.45 -20.97 -21.28
C GLY A 80 -13.68 -21.00 -19.96
N SER A 81 -13.73 -19.95 -19.15
CA SER A 81 -13.09 -19.95 -17.83
C SER A 81 -13.68 -21.00 -16.91
N LEU A 82 -12.81 -21.67 -16.17
CA LEU A 82 -13.16 -22.55 -15.07
C LEU A 82 -12.69 -21.90 -13.77
N ILE A 83 -13.56 -21.85 -12.77
CA ILE A 83 -13.23 -21.47 -11.41
C ILE A 83 -13.57 -22.66 -10.51
N GLN A 84 -12.70 -22.98 -9.56
CA GLN A 84 -12.93 -24.01 -8.56
C GLN A 84 -12.92 -23.37 -7.19
N LEU A 85 -13.99 -23.64 -6.42
CA LEU A 85 -14.09 -23.26 -5.02
C LEU A 85 -13.82 -24.48 -4.16
N TYR A 86 -12.93 -24.32 -3.18
CA TYR A 86 -12.55 -25.31 -2.19
C TYR A 86 -12.86 -24.80 -0.79
N GLN A 87 -13.35 -25.67 0.08
CA GLN A 87 -13.42 -25.39 1.51
C GLN A 87 -12.04 -25.59 2.16
N GLY A 88 -11.56 -24.59 2.91
CA GLY A 88 -10.26 -24.64 3.60
C GLY A 88 -9.15 -23.79 2.95
N ASP A 89 -7.98 -23.77 3.61
CA ASP A 89 -6.79 -22.97 3.24
C ASP A 89 -5.81 -23.72 2.31
N ILE A 90 -5.84 -25.08 2.35
CA ILE A 90 -5.05 -25.96 1.47
C ILE A 90 -6.02 -26.89 0.74
N ALA A 91 -5.95 -26.91 -0.59
CA ALA A 91 -6.86 -27.62 -1.48
C ALA A 91 -6.67 -29.16 -1.50
N ASN A 92 -6.50 -29.79 -0.34
CA ASN A 92 -6.28 -31.24 -0.22
C ASN A 92 -7.51 -32.02 0.28
N GLN A 93 -8.69 -31.39 0.42
CA GLN A 93 -9.93 -32.07 0.81
C GLN A 93 -11.15 -31.69 -0.04
N SER A 94 -11.60 -32.70 -0.80
CA SER A 94 -12.96 -33.24 -0.95
C SER A 94 -14.18 -32.39 -1.36
N ASP A 95 -14.14 -31.05 -1.42
CA ASP A 95 -15.31 -30.27 -1.86
C ASP A 95 -14.92 -29.25 -2.94
N VAL A 96 -14.81 -29.73 -4.19
CA VAL A 96 -14.54 -28.90 -5.36
C VAL A 96 -15.84 -28.62 -6.08
N LEU A 97 -16.22 -27.35 -6.20
CA LEU A 97 -17.33 -26.94 -7.06
C LEU A 97 -16.79 -26.22 -8.30
N PRO A 98 -16.84 -26.84 -9.50
CA PRO A 98 -16.48 -26.16 -10.74
C PRO A 98 -17.55 -25.13 -11.10
N ILE A 99 -17.10 -23.96 -11.51
CA ILE A 99 -17.91 -22.80 -11.80
C ILE A 99 -17.54 -22.31 -13.19
N ALA A 100 -18.54 -22.28 -14.07
CA ALA A 100 -18.37 -21.88 -15.45
C ALA A 100 -18.29 -20.35 -15.61
N SER A 101 -17.77 -19.92 -16.76
CA SER A 101 -17.82 -18.52 -17.21
C SER A 101 -19.23 -17.91 -17.09
N GLY A 102 -19.30 -16.65 -16.65
CA GLY A 102 -20.57 -15.93 -16.49
C GLY A 102 -21.28 -16.18 -15.15
N THR A 103 -20.79 -17.10 -14.32
CA THR A 103 -21.24 -17.30 -12.94
C THR A 103 -20.53 -16.34 -11.99
N SER A 104 -21.22 -15.97 -10.91
CA SER A 104 -20.65 -15.17 -9.82
C SER A 104 -20.62 -15.91 -8.50
N LEU A 105 -19.56 -15.67 -7.73
CA LEU A 105 -19.35 -16.13 -6.37
C LEU A 105 -19.50 -14.94 -5.42
N SER A 106 -20.52 -14.94 -4.57
CA SER A 106 -20.69 -13.94 -3.52
C SER A 106 -20.36 -14.55 -2.16
N PHE A 107 -19.68 -13.78 -1.31
CA PHE A 107 -19.33 -14.16 0.05
C PHE A 107 -19.92 -13.15 1.03
N SER A 108 -20.55 -13.64 2.08
CA SER A 108 -21.08 -12.81 3.18
C SER A 108 -20.63 -13.35 4.52
N ILE A 109 -20.19 -12.47 5.42
CA ILE A 109 -19.84 -12.86 6.80
C ILE A 109 -21.10 -13.14 7.62
N ILE A 110 -21.15 -14.27 8.32
CA ILE A 110 -22.22 -14.66 9.24
C ILE A 110 -21.60 -15.24 10.51
N GLY A 111 -21.69 -14.50 11.61
CA GLY A 111 -21.02 -14.86 12.86
C GLY A 111 -19.52 -14.96 12.66
N SER A 112 -18.93 -16.14 12.91
CA SER A 112 -17.50 -16.41 12.70
C SER A 112 -17.17 -17.13 11.39
N THR A 113 -18.16 -17.29 10.49
CA THR A 113 -18.04 -18.07 9.26
C THR A 113 -18.49 -17.25 8.05
N ILE A 114 -18.10 -17.70 6.85
CA ILE A 114 -18.48 -17.11 5.58
C ILE A 114 -19.52 -18.02 4.91
N SER A 115 -20.56 -17.39 4.36
CA SER A 115 -21.57 -18.05 3.54
C SER A 115 -21.31 -17.74 2.07
N PRO A 116 -20.76 -18.70 1.29
CA PRO A 116 -20.63 -18.55 -0.16
C PRO A 116 -21.99 -18.77 -0.85
N LYS A 117 -22.23 -18.01 -1.91
CA LYS A 117 -23.38 -18.13 -2.80
C LYS A 117 -22.91 -18.12 -4.24
N VAL A 118 -23.30 -19.14 -4.99
CA VAL A 118 -23.05 -19.26 -6.43
C VAL A 118 -24.29 -18.80 -7.18
N THR A 119 -24.13 -17.89 -8.13
CA THR A 119 -25.24 -17.38 -8.96
C THR A 119 -24.91 -17.52 -10.44
N THR A 120 -25.72 -18.30 -11.16
CA THR A 120 -25.63 -18.52 -12.61
C THR A 120 -26.95 -18.09 -13.26
N GLY A 121 -26.92 -17.00 -14.04
CA GLY A 121 -28.14 -16.40 -14.57
C GLY A 121 -29.11 -15.99 -13.46
N LYS A 122 -30.32 -16.55 -13.46
CA LYS A 122 -31.34 -16.32 -12.43
C LYS A 122 -31.27 -17.31 -11.26
N THR A 123 -30.50 -18.37 -11.38
CA THR A 123 -30.40 -19.44 -10.38
C THR A 123 -29.32 -19.10 -9.36
N SER A 124 -29.59 -19.40 -8.09
CA SER A 124 -28.66 -19.19 -6.98
C SER A 124 -28.64 -20.39 -6.04
N GLN A 125 -27.45 -20.78 -5.61
CA GLN A 125 -27.24 -21.84 -4.61
C GLN A 125 -26.34 -21.30 -3.49
N ILE A 126 -26.77 -21.49 -2.24
CA ILE A 126 -25.93 -21.24 -1.06
C ILE A 126 -25.18 -22.53 -0.75
N LEU A 127 -23.88 -22.44 -0.48
CA LEU A 127 -23.07 -23.60 -0.09
C LEU A 127 -22.80 -23.60 1.41
N SER A 128 -22.26 -24.72 1.90
CA SER A 128 -21.85 -24.90 3.29
C SER A 128 -20.95 -23.76 3.76
N ARG A 129 -21.20 -23.30 4.98
CA ARG A 129 -20.41 -22.22 5.59
C ARG A 129 -19.07 -22.76 6.11
N SER A 130 -18.03 -21.96 5.98
CA SER A 130 -16.70 -22.27 6.52
C SER A 130 -15.98 -20.99 6.96
N ARG A 131 -14.91 -21.12 7.75
CA ARG A 131 -14.04 -19.99 8.08
C ARG A 131 -13.12 -19.59 6.94
N VAL A 132 -12.81 -20.50 6.03
CA VAL A 132 -11.85 -20.29 4.95
C VAL A 132 -12.34 -20.98 3.68
N PHE A 133 -12.15 -20.29 2.56
CA PHE A 133 -12.30 -20.84 1.22
C PHE A 133 -11.08 -20.51 0.37
N THR A 134 -10.72 -21.42 -0.52
CA THR A 134 -9.70 -21.21 -1.56
C THR A 134 -10.33 -21.25 -2.93
N ILE A 135 -9.94 -20.34 -3.81
CA ILE A 135 -10.46 -20.19 -5.16
C ILE A 135 -9.30 -20.28 -6.14
N ARG A 136 -9.41 -21.19 -7.10
CA ARG A 136 -8.48 -21.36 -8.21
C ARG A 136 -9.21 -21.14 -9.53
N TRP A 137 -8.52 -20.61 -10.53
CA TRP A 137 -9.12 -20.39 -11.85
C TRP A 137 -8.15 -20.77 -12.97
N SER A 138 -8.72 -21.12 -14.12
CA SER A 138 -8.00 -21.66 -15.26
C SER A 138 -6.95 -20.70 -15.81
N GLY A 139 -5.91 -21.27 -16.44
CA GLY A 139 -4.79 -20.49 -17.00
C GLY A 139 -3.82 -19.97 -15.93
N THR A 140 -3.92 -20.44 -14.70
CA THR A 140 -2.95 -20.16 -13.63
C THR A 140 -2.12 -21.40 -13.33
N ARG A 141 -1.04 -21.22 -12.57
CA ARG A 141 -0.22 -22.34 -12.04
C ARG A 141 -0.98 -23.28 -11.10
N TYR A 142 -2.21 -22.96 -10.72
CA TYR A 142 -3.02 -23.75 -9.79
C TYR A 142 -4.18 -24.49 -10.48
N LEU A 143 -4.54 -24.12 -11.72
CA LEU A 143 -5.58 -24.77 -12.50
C LEU A 143 -5.30 -24.55 -14.00
N GLU A 144 -5.12 -25.64 -14.72
CA GLU A 144 -4.95 -25.63 -16.17
C GLU A 144 -6.22 -25.15 -16.91
N GLY A 145 -6.04 -24.71 -18.15
CA GLY A 145 -7.13 -24.23 -19.01
C GLY A 145 -6.84 -22.84 -19.58
N PRO A 146 -7.86 -22.16 -20.16
CA PRO A 146 -7.65 -20.89 -20.84
C PRO A 146 -7.31 -19.76 -19.88
N ASP A 147 -6.49 -18.83 -20.37
CA ASP A 147 -6.12 -17.56 -19.76
C ASP A 147 -7.34 -16.81 -19.23
N THR A 148 -7.55 -16.87 -17.92
CA THR A 148 -8.73 -16.30 -17.27
C THR A 148 -8.38 -15.12 -16.37
N VAL A 149 -9.22 -14.09 -16.45
CA VAL A 149 -9.15 -12.92 -15.57
C VAL A 149 -10.37 -12.92 -14.67
N ILE A 150 -10.13 -12.97 -13.37
CA ILE A 150 -11.18 -12.81 -12.37
C ILE A 150 -11.29 -11.34 -11.96
N SER A 151 -12.50 -10.91 -11.61
CA SER A 151 -12.77 -9.61 -11.00
C SER A 151 -13.22 -9.82 -9.56
N VAL A 152 -12.51 -9.23 -8.61
CA VAL A 152 -12.84 -9.23 -7.18
C VAL A 152 -13.47 -7.87 -6.86
N ASN A 153 -14.71 -7.90 -6.38
CA ASN A 153 -15.50 -6.71 -6.10
C ASN A 153 -15.69 -6.59 -4.59
N ASN A 154 -15.10 -5.55 -4.02
CA ASN A 154 -15.07 -5.27 -2.59
C ASN A 154 -15.70 -3.89 -2.35
N SER A 155 -16.95 -3.87 -1.88
CA SER A 155 -17.65 -2.65 -1.42
C SER A 155 -17.49 -1.41 -2.33
N GLY A 156 -17.69 -1.58 -3.64
CA GLY A 156 -17.65 -0.48 -4.62
C GLY A 156 -16.32 -0.34 -5.38
N SER A 157 -15.30 -1.13 -5.05
CA SER A 157 -14.05 -1.22 -5.82
C SER A 157 -13.95 -2.57 -6.54
N THR A 158 -13.43 -2.57 -7.77
CA THR A 158 -13.19 -3.78 -8.56
C THR A 158 -11.71 -3.89 -8.90
N GLN A 159 -11.09 -5.00 -8.52
CA GLN A 159 -9.73 -5.34 -8.91
C GLN A 159 -9.74 -6.57 -9.83
N LYS A 160 -8.82 -6.61 -10.79
CA LYS A 160 -8.71 -7.69 -11.78
C LYS A 160 -7.42 -8.49 -11.55
N PHE A 161 -7.52 -9.81 -11.54
CA PHE A 161 -6.38 -10.70 -11.36
C PHE A 161 -6.32 -11.75 -12.45
N ARG A 162 -5.13 -11.89 -13.04
CA ARG A 162 -4.80 -12.92 -14.03
C ARG A 162 -4.06 -14.09 -13.39
N TYR A 163 -3.32 -13.86 -12.30
CA TYR A 163 -2.45 -14.82 -11.64
C TYR A 163 -2.80 -15.02 -10.17
N GLY A 164 -2.31 -16.13 -9.63
CA GLY A 164 -2.43 -16.50 -8.23
C GLY A 164 -3.57 -17.46 -7.92
N GLN A 165 -3.87 -17.60 -6.63
CA GLN A 165 -5.08 -18.23 -6.09
C GLN A 165 -5.62 -17.32 -4.99
N ILE A 166 -6.94 -17.22 -4.86
CA ILE A 166 -7.56 -16.34 -3.87
C ILE A 166 -7.95 -17.14 -2.63
N GLN A 167 -7.63 -16.63 -1.45
CA GLN A 167 -8.22 -17.08 -0.20
C GLN A 167 -9.23 -16.06 0.32
N VAL A 168 -10.36 -16.55 0.81
CA VAL A 168 -11.40 -15.76 1.48
C VAL A 168 -11.53 -16.29 2.91
N LYS A 169 -11.12 -15.50 3.90
CA LYS A 169 -11.01 -15.94 5.29
C LYS A 169 -11.77 -15.04 6.25
N ALA A 170 -12.48 -15.66 7.19
CA ALA A 170 -13.07 -14.98 8.34
C ALA A 170 -11.98 -14.71 9.39
N VAL A 171 -11.67 -13.45 9.63
CA VAL A 171 -10.68 -13.00 10.62
C VAL A 171 -11.37 -12.19 11.70
N LYS A 172 -10.97 -12.40 12.96
CA LYS A 172 -11.52 -11.66 14.11
C LYS A 172 -10.95 -10.24 14.13
N SER A 173 -11.81 -9.24 14.22
CA SER A 173 -11.46 -7.82 14.40
C SER A 173 -12.09 -7.27 15.70
N PRO A 174 -11.73 -6.05 16.15
CA PRO A 174 -12.36 -5.42 17.32
C PRO A 174 -13.88 -5.28 17.22
N ILE A 175 -14.43 -5.17 16.00
CA ILE A 175 -15.86 -4.99 15.71
C ILE A 175 -16.56 -6.29 15.27
N GLY A 176 -15.99 -7.45 15.61
CA GLY A 176 -16.46 -8.77 15.22
C GLY A 176 -15.67 -9.38 14.07
N TYR A 177 -16.13 -10.50 13.52
CA TYR A 177 -15.44 -11.12 12.38
C TYR A 177 -15.69 -10.34 11.09
N ARG A 178 -14.66 -10.30 10.24
CA ARG A 178 -14.68 -9.71 8.90
C ARG A 178 -14.01 -10.66 7.90
N ILE A 179 -14.26 -10.41 6.62
CA ILE A 179 -13.65 -11.12 5.51
C ILE A 179 -12.34 -10.43 5.14
N GLU A 180 -11.27 -11.21 5.12
CA GLU A 180 -10.01 -10.90 4.47
C GLU A 180 -9.92 -11.68 3.16
N ILE A 181 -9.51 -11.01 2.09
CA ILE A 181 -9.25 -11.62 0.79
C ILE A 181 -7.80 -11.46 0.46
N THR A 182 -7.12 -12.57 0.19
CA THR A 182 -5.71 -12.56 -0.18
C THR A 182 -5.48 -13.27 -1.51
N ASN A 183 -4.51 -12.77 -2.28
CA ASN A 183 -4.03 -13.41 -3.50
C ASN A 183 -2.63 -13.97 -3.26
N SER A 184 -2.48 -15.28 -3.44
CA SER A 184 -1.20 -15.99 -3.33
C SER A 184 -0.47 -15.99 -4.67
N VAL A 185 0.52 -15.11 -4.83
CA VAL A 185 1.25 -14.85 -6.08
C VAL A 185 2.75 -15.05 -5.92
N ARG A 186 3.44 -15.50 -6.99
CA ARG A 186 4.91 -15.49 -7.03
C ARG A 186 5.46 -14.06 -6.94
N LEU A 187 6.48 -13.87 -6.11
CA LEU A 187 7.12 -12.55 -5.93
C LEU A 187 7.78 -12.07 -7.23
N ALA A 188 8.62 -12.91 -7.83
CA ALA A 188 9.48 -12.59 -8.97
C ALA A 188 8.73 -11.94 -10.15
N ASP A 189 7.49 -12.36 -10.40
CA ASP A 189 6.71 -12.00 -11.58
C ASP A 189 5.26 -11.59 -11.25
N GLU A 190 4.41 -12.53 -10.81
CA GLU A 190 2.96 -12.34 -10.65
C GLU A 190 2.61 -11.17 -9.72
N TYR A 191 3.39 -11.00 -8.64
CA TYR A 191 3.29 -9.85 -7.75
C TYR A 191 3.83 -8.58 -8.39
N LEU A 192 5.09 -8.59 -8.83
CA LEU A 192 5.78 -7.40 -9.32
C LEU A 192 5.14 -6.82 -10.59
N TRP A 193 4.61 -7.65 -11.48
CA TRP A 193 3.84 -7.20 -12.65
C TRP A 193 2.59 -6.41 -12.27
N GLY A 194 2.03 -6.64 -11.06
CA GLY A 194 0.88 -5.93 -10.54
C GLY A 194 1.19 -4.72 -9.64
N VAL A 195 2.46 -4.49 -9.28
CA VAL A 195 2.86 -3.34 -8.45
C VAL A 195 2.75 -2.04 -9.25
N SER A 196 2.13 -1.01 -8.66
CA SER A 196 1.84 0.26 -9.32
C SER A 196 2.19 1.46 -8.44
N GLU A 197 3.49 1.69 -8.25
CA GLU A 197 4.00 2.80 -7.44
C GLU A 197 4.35 4.05 -8.26
N VAL A 198 4.92 3.85 -9.45
CA VAL A 198 5.28 4.95 -10.37
C VAL A 198 4.61 4.75 -11.73
N PRO A 199 4.35 5.84 -12.48
CA PRO A 199 3.93 5.77 -13.86
C PRO A 199 4.97 5.05 -14.72
N SER A 200 4.49 4.08 -15.50
CA SER A 200 5.33 3.22 -16.33
C SER A 200 6.02 3.96 -17.49
N PHE A 201 5.59 5.18 -17.80
CA PHE A 201 6.17 6.05 -18.85
C PHE A 201 7.35 6.91 -18.35
N TRP A 202 7.68 6.85 -17.07
CA TRP A 202 8.84 7.56 -16.53
C TRP A 202 10.15 7.05 -17.14
N PRO A 203 11.24 7.84 -17.03
CA PRO A 203 12.55 7.40 -17.49
C PRO A 203 12.89 6.01 -16.97
N ILE A 204 13.41 5.18 -17.87
CA ILE A 204 13.73 3.76 -17.63
C ILE A 204 14.55 3.58 -16.34
N ALA A 205 15.56 4.45 -16.16
CA ALA A 205 16.32 4.71 -14.92
C ALA A 205 15.53 4.57 -13.61
N ALA A 206 14.50 5.40 -13.50
CA ALA A 206 13.67 5.53 -12.30
C ALA A 206 12.73 4.34 -12.13
N VAL A 207 12.22 3.80 -13.24
CA VAL A 207 11.28 2.67 -13.20
C VAL A 207 12.00 1.37 -12.80
N GLU A 208 13.27 1.18 -13.20
CA GLU A 208 14.13 0.10 -12.68
C GLU A 208 14.37 0.23 -11.18
N ALA A 209 14.78 1.41 -10.73
CA ALA A 209 15.05 1.67 -9.33
C ALA A 209 13.81 1.35 -8.49
N GLN A 210 12.62 1.76 -8.97
CA GLN A 210 11.36 1.41 -8.33
C GLN A 210 11.07 -0.09 -8.36
N ALA A 211 11.32 -0.80 -9.47
CA ALA A 211 11.10 -2.24 -9.55
C ALA A 211 11.99 -3.02 -8.56
N ILE A 212 13.28 -2.65 -8.48
CA ILE A 212 14.26 -3.23 -7.55
C ILE A 212 13.87 -2.90 -6.09
N ALA A 213 13.53 -1.66 -5.79
CA ALA A 213 13.06 -1.26 -4.45
C ALA A 213 11.78 -2.01 -4.06
N SER A 214 10.83 -2.14 -4.99
CA SER A 214 9.60 -2.87 -4.76
C SER A 214 9.82 -4.36 -4.51
N ARG A 215 10.71 -5.02 -5.29
CA ARG A 215 11.12 -6.42 -5.06
C ARG A 215 11.75 -6.58 -3.69
N THR A 216 12.65 -5.67 -3.33
CA THR A 216 13.36 -5.70 -2.05
C THR A 216 12.41 -5.55 -0.87
N TYR A 217 11.47 -4.59 -0.94
CA TYR A 217 10.46 -4.42 0.10
C TYR A 217 9.65 -5.70 0.28
N ALA A 218 9.17 -6.29 -0.81
CA ALA A 218 8.40 -7.52 -0.78
C ALA A 218 9.20 -8.70 -0.22
N LEU A 219 10.48 -8.85 -0.59
CA LEU A 219 11.39 -9.85 -0.02
C LEU A 219 11.55 -9.68 1.49
N SER A 220 11.66 -8.45 1.98
CA SER A 220 11.77 -8.15 3.42
C SER A 220 10.50 -8.47 4.22
N LYS A 221 9.37 -8.70 3.55
CA LYS A 221 8.07 -9.06 4.15
C LYS A 221 7.68 -10.53 3.91
N ALA A 222 8.31 -11.19 2.95
CA ALA A 222 7.97 -12.55 2.57
C ALA A 222 8.08 -13.52 3.75
N GLY A 223 7.01 -14.26 4.03
CA GLY A 223 6.96 -15.22 5.15
C GLY A 223 6.71 -14.60 6.53
N ILE A 224 6.59 -13.27 6.63
CA ILE A 224 6.22 -12.59 7.88
C ILE A 224 4.68 -12.46 7.92
N TYR A 225 4.03 -13.54 8.32
CA TYR A 225 2.57 -13.63 8.35
C TYR A 225 1.94 -12.69 9.38
N ARG A 226 0.98 -11.87 8.93
CA ARG A 226 0.15 -11.01 9.79
C ARG A 226 -1.27 -11.56 9.88
N SER A 227 -1.63 -12.03 11.07
CA SER A 227 -2.95 -12.63 11.33
C SER A 227 -4.12 -11.67 11.15
N ALA A 228 -3.92 -10.36 11.34
CA ALA A 228 -4.96 -9.34 11.22
C ALA A 228 -5.47 -9.11 9.79
N CYS A 229 -4.63 -9.38 8.78
CA CYS A 229 -4.99 -9.27 7.35
C CYS A 229 -4.92 -10.60 6.62
N ASP A 230 -4.54 -11.67 7.33
CA ASP A 230 -4.23 -12.97 6.74
C ASP A 230 -3.19 -12.87 5.61
N CYS A 231 -2.14 -12.05 5.79
CA CYS A 231 -1.28 -11.64 4.68
C CYS A 231 0.19 -11.42 5.08
N ASP A 232 1.08 -11.52 4.09
CA ASP A 232 2.47 -11.03 4.18
C ASP A 232 2.48 -9.52 3.90
N LEU A 233 1.71 -9.07 2.91
CA LEU A 233 1.68 -7.70 2.37
C LEU A 233 0.24 -7.22 2.20
N TYR A 234 -0.05 -5.95 2.49
CA TYR A 234 -1.24 -5.29 1.99
C TYR A 234 -1.03 -4.87 0.53
N GLY A 235 -2.03 -5.05 -0.32
CA GLY A 235 -2.03 -4.55 -1.71
C GLY A 235 -2.37 -3.06 -1.83
N THR A 236 -2.22 -2.30 -0.75
CA THR A 236 -2.54 -0.87 -0.64
C THR A 236 -1.32 -0.10 -0.18
N ILE A 237 -1.43 1.23 -0.08
CA ILE A 237 -0.39 2.12 0.45
C ILE A 237 0.08 1.81 1.88
N SER A 238 -0.60 0.91 2.60
CA SER A 238 -0.11 0.38 3.88
C SER A 238 1.18 -0.42 3.74
N ASP A 239 1.41 -1.01 2.56
CA ASP A 239 2.67 -1.63 2.17
C ASP A 239 3.06 -1.19 0.76
N GLN A 240 2.46 -1.79 -0.28
CA GLN A 240 2.69 -1.44 -1.67
C GLN A 240 1.39 -1.54 -2.47
N THR A 241 1.17 -0.59 -3.36
CA THR A 241 0.00 -0.56 -4.25
C THR A 241 0.08 -1.71 -5.25
N PHE A 242 -0.77 -2.71 -5.08
CA PHE A 242 -0.88 -3.87 -5.97
C PHE A 242 -2.22 -3.83 -6.72
N LEU A 243 -2.18 -3.41 -7.98
CA LEU A 243 -3.35 -3.34 -8.86
C LEU A 243 -3.62 -4.64 -9.62
N GLY A 244 -2.73 -5.63 -9.48
CA GLY A 244 -2.82 -6.89 -10.20
C GLY A 244 -2.78 -6.67 -11.72
N TYR A 245 -3.69 -7.33 -12.43
CA TYR A 245 -3.68 -7.35 -13.90
C TYR A 245 -3.94 -5.98 -14.53
N ALA A 246 -4.57 -5.05 -13.80
CA ALA A 246 -4.80 -3.69 -14.29
C ALA A 246 -3.50 -2.94 -14.63
N LYS A 247 -2.40 -3.24 -13.93
CA LYS A 247 -1.07 -2.67 -14.23
C LYS A 247 -0.49 -3.24 -15.52
N GLU A 248 -0.57 -4.56 -15.69
CA GLU A 248 -0.03 -5.25 -16.87
C GLU A 248 -0.75 -4.84 -18.17
N ILE A 249 -2.05 -4.56 -18.10
CA ILE A 249 -2.84 -4.12 -19.27
C ILE A 249 -2.90 -2.60 -19.44
N GLU A 250 -2.09 -1.83 -18.71
CA GLU A 250 -1.97 -0.39 -18.91
C GLU A 250 -1.63 -0.11 -20.39
N LYS A 251 -2.50 0.63 -21.08
CA LYS A 251 -2.35 0.88 -22.52
C LYS A 251 -0.99 1.52 -22.78
N LYS A 252 -0.22 0.96 -23.71
CA LYS A 252 1.16 1.32 -24.09
C LYS A 252 2.25 0.97 -23.07
N TYR A 253 1.99 1.11 -21.76
CA TYR A 253 3.07 1.06 -20.78
C TYR A 253 3.11 -0.19 -19.89
N GLY A 254 2.04 -1.00 -19.85
CA GLY A 254 2.03 -2.23 -19.04
C GLY A 254 3.07 -3.25 -19.51
N ALA A 255 3.29 -3.36 -20.83
CA ALA A 255 4.35 -4.20 -21.40
C ALA A 255 5.75 -3.70 -21.00
N ILE A 256 5.96 -2.38 -20.98
CA ILE A 256 7.23 -1.77 -20.55
C ILE A 256 7.50 -2.09 -19.08
N TRP A 257 6.50 -1.95 -18.21
CA TRP A 257 6.63 -2.33 -16.79
C TRP A 257 7.00 -3.81 -16.64
N LYS A 258 6.30 -4.70 -17.35
CA LYS A 258 6.57 -6.14 -17.33
C LYS A 258 7.99 -6.48 -17.79
N GLU A 259 8.47 -5.83 -18.84
CA GLU A 259 9.84 -5.98 -19.34
C GLU A 259 10.88 -5.50 -18.32
N ILE A 260 10.62 -4.37 -17.64
CA ILE A 260 11.50 -3.83 -16.59
C ILE A 260 11.58 -4.78 -15.39
N VAL A 261 10.45 -5.34 -14.95
CA VAL A 261 10.44 -6.37 -13.90
C VAL A 261 11.28 -7.58 -14.32
N THR A 262 11.16 -8.01 -15.59
CA THR A 262 11.86 -9.18 -16.13
C THR A 262 13.37 -8.97 -16.21
N ARG A 263 13.84 -7.84 -16.74
CA ARG A 263 15.28 -7.56 -16.88
C ARG A 263 15.97 -7.21 -15.57
N THR A 264 15.21 -6.86 -14.53
CA THR A 264 15.72 -6.66 -13.16
C THR A 264 15.48 -7.88 -12.28
N ALA A 265 15.13 -9.04 -12.85
CA ALA A 265 14.85 -10.27 -12.11
C ALA A 265 15.94 -10.58 -11.08
N GLY A 266 15.50 -10.91 -9.86
CA GLY A 266 16.34 -11.20 -8.70
C GLY A 266 17.19 -10.06 -8.14
N LEU A 267 17.33 -8.91 -8.83
CA LEU A 267 18.07 -7.76 -8.30
C LEU A 267 17.33 -7.16 -7.10
N ALA A 268 18.00 -7.12 -5.96
CA ALA A 268 17.50 -6.59 -4.70
C ALA A 268 18.57 -5.77 -3.97
N ILE A 269 18.12 -4.87 -3.10
CA ILE A 269 18.97 -4.01 -2.26
C ILE A 269 19.22 -4.73 -0.94
N THR A 270 20.47 -5.00 -0.62
CA THR A 270 20.81 -5.76 0.56
C THR A 270 21.75 -5.02 1.48
N LYS A 271 21.72 -5.41 2.74
CA LYS A 271 22.72 -5.04 3.74
C LYS A 271 23.10 -6.29 4.49
N ASN A 272 24.40 -6.62 4.51
CA ASN A 272 24.92 -7.86 5.09
C ASN A 272 24.25 -9.13 4.50
N GLY A 273 24.00 -9.15 3.19
CA GLY A 273 23.40 -10.30 2.49
C GLY A 273 21.90 -10.50 2.71
N ALA A 274 21.24 -9.63 3.48
CA ALA A 274 19.79 -9.68 3.71
C ALA A 274 19.08 -8.50 3.03
N PRO A 275 17.86 -8.70 2.46
CA PRO A 275 17.10 -7.62 1.86
C PRO A 275 16.73 -6.56 2.91
N ILE A 276 16.96 -5.29 2.58
CA ILE A 276 16.54 -4.18 3.45
C ILE A 276 15.02 -4.01 3.40
N THR A 277 14.41 -3.36 4.39
CA THR A 277 13.07 -2.80 4.19
C THR A 277 13.20 -1.53 3.36
N ALA A 278 13.10 -1.67 2.04
CA ALA A 278 13.29 -0.60 1.06
C ALA A 278 12.09 0.35 1.01
N TYR A 279 12.02 1.28 1.98
CA TYR A 279 10.99 2.31 2.01
C TYR A 279 11.13 3.29 0.84
N PHE A 280 10.02 3.77 0.30
CA PHE A 280 9.97 4.77 -0.75
C PHE A 280 8.70 5.62 -0.62
N PHE A 281 8.72 6.83 -1.17
CA PHE A 281 7.63 7.80 -1.05
C PHE A 281 7.58 8.72 -2.28
N SER A 282 6.51 9.50 -2.40
CA SER A 282 6.26 10.26 -3.63
C SER A 282 7.22 11.43 -3.83
N SER A 283 7.30 12.35 -2.88
CA SER A 283 8.17 13.52 -2.96
C SER A 283 8.48 14.09 -1.58
N SER A 284 9.61 14.78 -1.46
CA SER A 284 10.06 15.41 -0.21
C SER A 284 9.81 16.91 -0.19
N GLY A 285 10.11 17.54 0.95
CA GLY A 285 10.23 19.00 1.05
C GLY A 285 11.60 19.55 0.63
N GLY A 286 12.41 18.75 -0.08
CA GLY A 286 13.76 19.12 -0.55
C GLY A 286 14.88 18.25 0.04
N LYS A 287 14.60 17.49 1.11
CA LYS A 287 15.51 16.50 1.70
C LYS A 287 14.71 15.28 2.14
N THR A 288 15.31 14.08 2.11
CA THR A 288 14.72 12.88 2.71
C THR A 288 14.78 12.91 4.24
N GLU A 289 14.12 11.96 4.90
CA GLU A 289 14.01 11.85 6.36
C GLU A 289 14.54 10.49 6.86
N LEU A 290 14.97 10.47 8.13
CA LEU A 290 15.39 9.30 8.87
C LEU A 290 14.20 8.47 9.35
N ALA A 291 14.34 7.15 9.30
CA ALA A 291 13.34 6.22 9.83
C ALA A 291 13.04 6.41 11.33
N VAL A 292 14.01 6.88 12.12
CA VAL A 292 13.83 7.16 13.56
C VAL A 292 12.88 8.34 13.79
N ASN A 293 12.93 9.35 12.93
CA ASN A 293 12.06 10.52 13.02
C ASN A 293 10.63 10.18 12.58
N ALA A 294 10.49 9.37 11.52
CA ALA A 294 9.19 8.93 11.03
C ALA A 294 8.50 7.91 11.96
N TRP A 295 9.23 6.91 12.45
CA TRP A 295 8.65 5.72 13.10
C TRP A 295 9.29 5.34 14.45
N GLY A 296 10.26 6.11 14.95
CA GLY A 296 10.91 5.85 16.24
C GLY A 296 11.95 4.73 16.25
N SER A 297 12.23 4.11 15.09
CA SER A 297 13.25 3.06 14.97
C SER A 297 14.23 3.40 13.86
N ALA A 298 15.51 3.50 14.20
CA ALA A 298 16.56 3.82 13.24
C ALA A 298 16.76 2.68 12.22
N LYS A 299 17.07 3.07 10.98
CA LYS A 299 17.53 2.17 9.91
C LYS A 299 18.81 2.76 9.35
N THR A 300 19.91 2.05 9.47
CA THR A 300 21.24 2.58 9.12
C THR A 300 21.41 2.87 7.63
N TYR A 301 20.59 2.26 6.78
CA TYR A 301 20.58 2.45 5.34
C TYR A 301 19.70 3.60 4.86
N THR A 302 18.96 4.30 5.75
CA THR A 302 18.18 5.49 5.39
C THR A 302 18.85 6.72 5.98
N GLN A 303 19.13 7.73 5.15
CA GLN A 303 19.80 8.97 5.57
C GLN A 303 19.04 10.19 5.05
N ILE A 304 19.33 11.36 5.62
CA ILE A 304 18.93 12.65 5.06
C ILE A 304 19.85 12.93 3.87
N VAL A 305 19.30 12.96 2.67
CA VAL A 305 19.98 13.35 1.43
C VAL A 305 19.16 14.42 0.73
N ASP A 306 19.82 15.25 -0.07
CA ASP A 306 19.14 16.27 -0.86
C ASP A 306 18.20 15.63 -1.90
N ASP A 307 17.10 16.30 -2.18
CA ASP A 307 16.13 15.87 -3.18
C ASP A 307 15.59 17.09 -3.93
N PRO A 308 16.45 17.73 -4.75
CA PRO A 308 16.06 18.91 -5.52
C PRO A 308 14.96 18.59 -6.54
N GLY A 309 14.85 17.33 -6.98
CA GLY A 309 13.81 16.88 -7.90
C GLY A 309 12.39 17.04 -7.34
N SER A 310 12.22 16.96 -6.02
CA SER A 310 10.92 17.22 -5.38
C SER A 310 10.52 18.70 -5.33
N LEU A 311 11.48 19.62 -5.51
CA LEU A 311 11.26 21.06 -5.53
C LEU A 311 11.02 21.60 -6.96
N ASP A 312 11.11 20.75 -7.98
CA ASP A 312 10.87 21.11 -9.38
C ASP A 312 9.37 21.25 -9.66
N LEU A 313 8.92 22.47 -9.98
CA LEU A 313 7.52 22.78 -10.28
C LEU A 313 6.98 22.07 -11.53
N THR A 314 7.84 21.69 -12.48
CA THR A 314 7.46 20.96 -13.68
C THR A 314 7.29 19.48 -13.39
N LEU A 315 8.19 18.90 -12.58
CA LEU A 315 8.13 17.48 -12.24
C LEU A 315 7.10 17.18 -11.15
N ASN A 316 6.98 18.05 -10.14
CA ASN A 316 6.16 17.87 -8.94
C ASN A 316 5.14 19.02 -8.68
N PRO A 317 4.37 19.47 -9.69
CA PRO A 317 3.54 20.69 -9.59
C PRO A 317 2.53 20.70 -8.44
N ARG A 318 2.12 19.52 -7.96
CA ARG A 318 1.10 19.37 -6.92
C ARG A 318 1.64 19.42 -5.49
N PHE A 319 2.92 19.15 -5.31
CA PHE A 319 3.51 18.95 -3.98
C PHE A 319 4.84 19.68 -3.77
N VAL A 320 5.34 20.47 -4.73
CA VAL A 320 6.31 21.53 -4.39
C VAL A 320 5.73 22.43 -3.30
N MET A 321 4.43 22.74 -3.40
CA MET A 321 3.66 23.41 -2.38
C MET A 321 2.23 22.89 -2.34
N TRP A 322 1.65 22.76 -1.15
CA TRP A 322 0.25 22.43 -0.94
C TRP A 322 -0.33 23.24 0.24
N SER A 323 -1.65 23.39 0.25
CA SER A 323 -2.42 23.94 1.38
C SER A 323 -3.57 22.99 1.73
N ARG A 324 -3.81 22.78 3.02
CA ARG A 324 -4.88 21.92 3.53
C ARG A 324 -5.52 22.54 4.76
N GLU A 325 -6.84 22.44 4.80
CA GLU A 325 -7.63 22.72 5.98
C GLU A 325 -8.06 21.39 6.59
N VAL A 326 -7.84 21.23 7.90
CA VAL A 326 -8.19 20.02 8.65
C VAL A 326 -9.27 20.38 9.66
N PRO A 327 -10.45 19.72 9.63
CA PRO A 327 -11.50 19.96 10.62
C PRO A 327 -11.01 19.68 12.04
N GLN A 328 -11.47 20.47 13.00
CA GLN A 328 -11.17 20.30 14.42
C GLN A 328 -11.39 18.86 14.89
N SER A 329 -12.49 18.22 14.47
CA SER A 329 -12.81 16.85 14.85
C SER A 329 -11.75 15.83 14.41
N ILE A 330 -11.09 16.06 13.28
CA ILE A 330 -9.99 15.21 12.78
C ILE A 330 -8.70 15.49 13.57
N VAL A 331 -8.42 16.74 13.91
CA VAL A 331 -7.29 17.11 14.76
C VAL A 331 -7.46 16.52 16.16
N ALA A 332 -8.60 16.73 16.81
CA ALA A 332 -8.89 16.17 18.13
C ALA A 332 -8.82 14.64 18.14
N ALA A 333 -9.40 13.98 17.14
CA ALA A 333 -9.26 12.52 16.98
C ALA A 333 -7.80 12.08 16.79
N ALA A 334 -6.96 12.87 16.11
CA ALA A 334 -5.54 12.57 15.95
C ALA A 334 -4.79 12.58 17.28
N PHE A 335 -5.13 13.49 18.20
CA PHE A 335 -4.54 13.58 19.54
C PHE A 335 -5.28 12.76 20.61
N VAL A 336 -6.41 12.12 20.26
CA VAL A 336 -7.28 11.42 21.21
C VAL A 336 -7.82 12.37 22.29
N LEU A 337 -8.20 13.58 21.86
CA LEU A 337 -8.81 14.62 22.69
C LEU A 337 -10.28 14.82 22.29
N SER A 338 -11.08 15.39 23.19
CA SER A 338 -12.46 15.81 22.91
C SER A 338 -12.52 16.99 21.95
N ASP A 339 -11.57 17.92 22.13
CA ASP A 339 -11.39 19.11 21.32
C ASP A 339 -9.93 19.56 21.31
N VAL A 340 -9.60 20.49 20.42
CA VAL A 340 -8.29 21.17 20.39
C VAL A 340 -8.52 22.66 20.21
N VAL A 341 -8.00 23.46 21.15
CA VAL A 341 -8.10 24.93 21.13
C VAL A 341 -6.81 25.59 20.63
N SER A 342 -5.67 24.91 20.76
CA SER A 342 -4.40 25.39 20.22
C SER A 342 -3.54 24.25 19.68
N LEU A 343 -2.84 24.52 18.57
CA LEU A 343 -1.79 23.67 18.02
C LEU A 343 -0.47 24.42 17.96
N GLU A 344 0.62 23.79 18.38
CA GLU A 344 1.96 24.37 18.35
C GLU A 344 2.99 23.37 17.81
N ILE A 345 3.80 23.82 16.85
CA ILE A 345 4.96 23.06 16.38
C ILE A 345 6.11 23.32 17.36
N LEU A 346 6.53 22.30 18.10
CA LEU A 346 7.54 22.43 19.15
C LEU A 346 8.96 22.46 18.58
N ASN A 347 9.20 21.71 17.50
CA ASN A 347 10.50 21.67 16.81
C ASN A 347 10.38 21.09 15.39
N THR A 348 11.43 21.30 14.60
CA THR A 348 11.63 20.73 13.27
C THR A 348 12.88 19.85 13.26
N ASN A 349 12.87 18.79 12.48
CA ASN A 349 14.03 17.96 12.21
C ASN A 349 14.96 18.64 11.20
N GLU A 350 16.19 18.15 11.08
CA GLU A 350 17.19 18.61 10.08
C GLU A 350 16.68 18.53 8.63
N SER A 351 15.81 17.56 8.33
CA SER A 351 15.16 17.36 7.03
C SER A 351 14.13 18.46 6.68
N GLY A 352 13.76 19.29 7.66
CA GLY A 352 12.68 20.28 7.56
C GLY A 352 11.29 19.75 7.91
N THR A 353 11.11 18.46 8.24
CA THR A 353 9.80 17.98 8.74
C THR A 353 9.54 18.47 10.16
N VAL A 354 8.28 18.60 10.55
CA VAL A 354 7.87 18.77 11.95
C VAL A 354 8.33 17.57 12.78
N GLY A 355 9.17 17.82 13.79
CA GLY A 355 9.64 16.79 14.71
C GLY A 355 8.56 16.46 15.73
N GLN A 356 8.08 17.48 16.45
CA GLN A 356 6.99 17.37 17.41
C GLN A 356 5.96 18.48 17.27
N ILE A 357 4.71 18.13 17.48
CA ILE A 357 3.56 19.03 17.51
C ILE A 357 2.71 18.75 18.74
N GLN A 358 2.25 19.80 19.41
CA GLN A 358 1.44 19.74 20.61
C GLN A 358 0.03 20.26 20.34
N ALA A 359 -0.97 19.57 20.89
CA ALA A 359 -2.33 20.07 21.01
C ALA A 359 -2.66 20.36 22.46
N THR A 360 -3.43 21.42 22.70
CA THR A 360 -4.05 21.73 24.00
C THR A 360 -5.57 21.69 23.85
N SER A 361 -6.27 21.00 24.74
CA SER A 361 -7.74 21.01 24.81
C SER A 361 -8.28 22.18 25.63
N SER A 362 -9.60 22.40 25.55
CA SER A 362 -10.35 23.37 26.34
C SER A 362 -10.24 23.14 27.86
N GLU A 363 -9.98 21.91 28.27
CA GLU A 363 -9.71 21.51 29.66
C GLU A 363 -8.23 21.71 30.08
N GLY A 364 -7.39 22.21 29.18
CA GLY A 364 -5.95 22.41 29.42
C GLY A 364 -5.10 21.15 29.30
N VAL A 365 -5.65 20.03 28.81
CA VAL A 365 -4.91 18.79 28.59
C VAL A 365 -3.99 18.97 27.38
N GLN A 366 -2.71 18.67 27.56
CA GLN A 366 -1.70 18.78 26.50
C GLN A 366 -1.25 17.38 26.04
N VAL A 367 -1.25 17.18 24.72
CA VAL A 367 -0.78 15.93 24.10
C VAL A 367 0.21 16.26 23.00
N VAL A 368 1.34 15.55 22.97
CA VAL A 368 2.40 15.72 21.98
C VAL A 368 2.43 14.52 21.03
N LEU A 369 2.54 14.80 19.73
CA LEU A 369 2.76 13.80 18.69
C LEU A 369 4.04 14.09 17.91
N ARG A 370 4.61 13.06 17.30
CA ARG A 370 5.58 13.24 16.21
C ARG A 370 4.87 13.83 14.99
N GLY A 371 5.55 14.65 14.19
CA GLY A 371 4.96 15.22 12.97
C GLY A 371 4.42 14.16 12.00
N GLU A 372 5.14 13.06 11.76
CA GLU A 372 4.65 11.97 10.90
C GLU A 372 3.40 11.26 11.49
N THR A 373 3.32 11.14 12.81
CA THR A 373 2.13 10.58 13.47
C THR A 373 0.92 11.49 13.28
N PHE A 374 1.11 12.80 13.46
CA PHE A 374 0.07 13.79 13.17
C PHE A 374 -0.35 13.70 11.71
N ARG A 375 0.60 13.72 10.77
CA ARG A 375 0.35 13.61 9.34
C ARG A 375 -0.46 12.36 8.99
N SER A 376 -0.05 11.20 9.49
CA SER A 376 -0.75 9.95 9.21
C SER A 376 -2.19 9.95 9.74
N ARG A 377 -2.44 10.56 10.91
CA ARG A 377 -3.78 10.58 11.53
C ARG A 377 -4.70 11.63 10.92
N THR A 378 -4.17 12.77 10.49
CA THR A 378 -4.95 13.85 9.84
C THR A 378 -5.02 13.75 8.32
N LYS A 379 -4.23 12.85 7.72
CA LYS A 379 -4.16 12.61 6.27
C LYS A 379 -3.70 13.82 5.46
N ILE A 380 -2.96 14.75 6.08
CA ILE A 380 -2.25 15.78 5.31
C ILE A 380 -1.13 15.15 4.46
N PRO A 381 -0.68 15.83 3.39
CA PRO A 381 0.24 15.24 2.41
C PRO A 381 1.56 14.71 2.99
N SER A 382 2.19 15.46 3.91
CA SER A 382 3.52 15.17 4.43
C SER A 382 3.75 15.79 5.81
N ALA A 383 4.90 15.49 6.43
CA ALA A 383 5.36 16.12 7.66
C ALA A 383 6.16 17.44 7.43
N TRP A 384 6.39 17.86 6.18
CA TRP A 384 6.96 19.19 5.87
C TRP A 384 5.83 20.21 5.80
N PHE A 385 5.39 20.71 6.95
CA PHE A 385 4.31 21.67 7.02
C PHE A 385 4.54 22.76 8.07
N THR A 386 3.82 23.87 7.91
CA THR A 386 3.70 24.97 8.85
C THR A 386 2.24 25.23 9.17
N LEU A 387 1.94 25.71 10.37
CA LEU A 387 0.61 26.17 10.75
C LEU A 387 0.40 27.62 10.25
N VAL A 388 -0.66 27.86 9.48
CA VAL A 388 -0.93 29.18 8.87
C VAL A 388 -1.89 30.01 9.72
N SER A 389 -2.99 29.40 10.16
CA SER A 389 -4.01 30.07 10.96
C SER A 389 -4.92 29.06 11.66
N VAL A 390 -5.54 29.52 12.75
CA VAL A 390 -6.62 28.85 13.47
C VAL A 390 -7.91 29.60 13.11
N GLN A 391 -8.90 28.92 12.52
CA GLN A 391 -10.16 29.56 12.15
C GLN A 391 -11.21 29.28 13.23
N ASN A 392 -11.72 30.35 13.85
CA ASN A 392 -12.76 30.30 14.87
C ASN A 392 -14.15 30.28 14.25
#